data_AF-A0A952C2K4-F1
#
_entry.id   AF-A0A952C2K4-F1
#
_cell.length_a   1.000
_cell.length_b   1.000
_cell.length_c   1.000
_cell.angle_alpha   90.00
_cell.angle_beta   90.00
_cell.angle_gamma   90.00
#
_symmetry.space_group_name_H-M   'P 1'
#
loop_
_entity.id
_entity.type
_entity.pdbx_description
1 polymer ?
#
loop_
_entity_poly.entity_id
_entity_poly.type
_entity_poly.pdbx_seq_one_letter_code
_entity_poly.pdbx_strand_id
1 'polypeptide(L)'
;MIGRCLCLRPEGANWAAAYRLANQLVRQDWAVLWLQQAATVGGEAVPAGALLVPMAQPLQTTEMDHEARQKIVSWARAAGLAVVEGEVGEIWACEVPDARIAIYGEAGSPFPHLTHLTTLGFHVEPVTAAQIRAGVLFTYDLLIVPGGGWDGMFGQMRPL
;
A
#
# COMPACT_ATOMS: atom_id res chain seq x y z
N MET A 1 -8.32 24.52 3.23
CA MET A 1 -9.17 23.37 3.60
C MET A 1 -9.08 22.35 2.49
N ILE A 2 -8.68 21.13 2.79
CA ILE A 2 -8.29 20.14 1.78
C ILE A 2 -9.45 19.18 1.43
N GLY A 3 -10.46 19.09 2.30
CA GLY A 3 -11.71 18.37 2.04
C GLY A 3 -12.08 17.43 3.17
N ARG A 4 -13.10 16.61 2.94
CA ARG A 4 -13.53 15.54 3.86
C ARG A 4 -12.80 14.25 3.50
N CYS A 5 -12.33 13.51 4.50
CA CYS A 5 -11.64 12.24 4.30
C CYS A 5 -12.00 11.21 5.37
N LEU A 6 -11.81 9.94 5.02
CA LEU A 6 -11.66 8.85 5.97
C LEU A 6 -10.17 8.69 6.31
N CYS A 7 -9.83 8.72 7.58
CA CYS A 7 -8.48 8.46 8.07
C CYS A 7 -8.40 7.05 8.64
N LEU A 8 -7.59 6.21 8.01
CA LEU A 8 -7.25 4.86 8.45
C LEU A 8 -6.00 4.94 9.33
N ARG A 9 -6.13 4.62 10.61
CA ARG A 9 -5.03 4.70 11.58
C ARG A 9 -4.36 3.32 11.74
N PRO A 10 -3.10 3.15 11.31
CA PRO A 10 -2.33 1.98 11.67
C PRO A 10 -1.94 2.08 13.15
N GLU A 11 -2.73 1.48 14.03
CA GLU A 11 -2.40 1.42 15.47
C GLU A 11 -1.68 0.12 15.81
N GLY A 12 -0.54 0.25 16.51
CA GLY A 12 0.23 -0.88 17.03
C GLY A 12 0.64 -1.89 15.94
N ALA A 13 0.26 -3.15 16.15
CA ALA A 13 0.65 -4.26 15.27
C ALA A 13 -0.15 -4.33 13.94
N ASN A 14 -1.21 -3.53 13.77
CA ASN A 14 -2.14 -3.65 12.64
C ASN A 14 -1.71 -2.87 11.39
N TRP A 15 -0.48 -2.36 11.36
CA TRP A 15 0.05 -1.59 10.22
C TRP A 15 -0.09 -2.36 8.90
N ALA A 16 0.23 -3.65 8.87
CA ALA A 16 0.18 -4.46 7.65
C ALA A 16 -1.24 -4.53 7.05
N ALA A 17 -2.26 -4.54 7.92
CA ALA A 17 -3.66 -4.54 7.50
C ALA A 17 -4.06 -3.18 6.89
N ALA A 18 -3.54 -2.08 7.43
CA ALA A 18 -3.76 -0.74 6.87
C ALA A 18 -3.15 -0.60 5.47
N TYR A 19 -1.90 -1.02 5.26
CA TYR A 19 -1.26 -1.00 3.94
C TYR A 19 -1.94 -1.93 2.94
N ARG A 20 -2.37 -3.13 3.38
CA ARG A 20 -3.16 -4.04 2.54
C ARG A 20 -4.44 -3.39 2.06
N LEU A 21 -5.19 -2.74 2.97
CA LEU A 21 -6.41 -2.04 2.62
C LEU A 21 -6.11 -0.87 1.66
N ALA A 22 -5.10 -0.05 1.94
CA ALA A 22 -4.70 1.05 1.05
C ALA A 22 -4.41 0.58 -0.37
N ASN A 23 -3.55 -0.43 -0.55
CA ASN A 23 -3.25 -0.99 -1.86
C ASN A 23 -4.48 -1.62 -2.54
N GLN A 24 -5.41 -2.17 -1.77
CA GLN A 24 -6.69 -2.65 -2.30
C GLN A 24 -7.61 -1.51 -2.77
N LEU A 25 -7.60 -0.36 -2.10
CA LEU A 25 -8.37 0.82 -2.49
C LEU A 25 -7.79 1.47 -3.75
N VAL A 26 -6.48 1.64 -3.80
CA VAL A 26 -5.77 2.18 -4.96
C VAL A 26 -6.05 1.37 -6.23
N ARG A 27 -6.05 0.04 -6.15
CA ARG A 27 -6.44 -0.85 -7.29
C ARG A 27 -7.91 -0.78 -7.70
N GLN A 28 -8.75 -0.17 -6.88
CA GLN A 28 -10.15 0.10 -7.19
C GLN A 28 -10.34 1.57 -7.58
N ASP A 29 -9.26 2.25 -8.00
CA ASP A 29 -9.22 3.65 -8.43
C ASP A 29 -9.63 4.66 -7.33
N TRP A 30 -9.49 4.28 -6.06
CA TRP A 30 -9.65 5.20 -4.93
C TRP A 30 -8.32 5.84 -4.58
N ALA A 31 -8.29 7.18 -4.57
CA ALA A 31 -7.13 7.92 -4.10
C ALA A 31 -6.84 7.59 -2.63
N VAL A 32 -5.57 7.31 -2.32
CA VAL A 32 -5.09 7.15 -0.95
C VAL A 32 -3.88 8.05 -0.76
N LEU A 33 -3.90 8.85 0.31
CA LEU A 33 -2.82 9.75 0.67
C LEU A 33 -2.11 9.22 1.91
N TRP A 34 -0.78 9.24 1.90
CA TRP A 34 0.06 8.88 3.02
C TRP A 34 0.62 10.14 3.70
N LEU A 35 0.17 10.38 4.93
CA LEU A 35 0.55 11.56 5.71
C LEU A 35 2.04 11.53 6.06
N GLN A 36 2.77 12.57 5.63
CA GLN A 36 4.19 12.74 5.92
C GLN A 36 4.43 13.44 7.28
N GLN A 37 3.42 14.12 7.81
CA GLN A 37 3.44 14.78 9.11
C GLN A 37 2.13 14.54 9.87
N ALA A 38 2.16 14.78 11.19
CA ALA A 38 0.95 14.74 12.00
C ALA A 38 -0.04 15.82 11.54
N ALA A 39 -1.33 15.53 11.64
CA ALA A 39 -2.41 16.41 11.19
C ALA A 39 -3.62 16.31 12.13
N THR A 40 -4.66 17.10 11.86
CA THR A 40 -5.94 17.01 12.53
C THR A 40 -7.03 16.63 11.52
N VAL A 41 -7.79 15.58 11.82
CA VAL A 41 -8.93 15.11 11.01
C VAL A 41 -10.16 15.07 11.91
N GLY A 42 -11.19 15.84 11.59
CA GLY A 42 -12.43 15.87 12.38
C GLY A 42 -12.22 16.32 13.84
N GLY A 43 -11.19 17.11 14.11
CA GLY A 43 -10.82 17.54 15.47
C GLY A 43 -9.94 16.55 16.22
N GLU A 44 -9.65 15.37 15.66
CA GLU A 44 -8.74 14.40 16.26
C GLU A 44 -7.32 14.52 15.72
N ALA A 45 -6.33 14.41 16.60
CA ALA A 45 -4.92 14.33 16.20
C ALA A 45 -4.62 12.98 15.54
N VAL A 46 -4.02 13.04 14.36
CA VAL A 46 -3.62 11.88 13.56
C VAL A 46 -2.10 11.92 13.36
N PRO A 47 -1.38 10.82 13.62
CA PRO A 47 0.07 10.80 13.47
C PRO A 47 0.52 10.80 12.01
N ALA A 48 1.79 11.16 11.80
CA ALA A 48 2.47 10.85 10.54
C ALA A 48 2.40 9.34 10.27
N GLY A 49 2.31 8.97 8.99
CA GLY A 49 2.17 7.59 8.57
C GLY A 49 0.73 7.09 8.45
N ALA A 50 -0.26 7.86 8.91
CA ALA A 50 -1.66 7.54 8.68
C ALA A 50 -2.07 7.68 7.22
N LEU A 51 -3.11 6.94 6.83
CA LEU A 51 -3.59 6.87 5.46
C LEU A 51 -4.94 7.61 5.37
N LEU A 52 -5.04 8.57 4.46
CA LEU A 52 -6.28 9.29 4.19
C LEU A 52 -6.89 8.80 2.89
N VAL A 53 -8.18 8.53 2.90
CA VAL A 53 -8.99 8.29 1.71
C VAL A 53 -9.87 9.53 1.56
N PRO A 54 -9.55 10.42 0.61
CA PRO A 54 -10.39 11.58 0.34
C PRO A 54 -11.79 11.12 -0.08
N MET A 55 -12.80 11.96 0.16
CA MET A 55 -14.20 11.65 -0.18
C MET A 55 -14.78 12.58 -1.25
N ALA A 56 -14.07 13.66 -1.58
CA ALA A 56 -14.51 14.69 -2.51
C ALA A 56 -13.31 15.45 -3.09
N GLN A 57 -13.61 16.33 -4.04
CA GLN A 57 -12.64 17.25 -4.61
C GLN A 57 -12.02 18.19 -3.55
N PRO A 58 -10.79 18.70 -3.78
CA PRO A 58 -9.94 18.54 -4.97
C PRO A 58 -9.11 17.25 -4.99
N LEU A 59 -9.07 16.51 -3.88
CA LEU A 59 -8.18 15.36 -3.73
C LEU A 59 -8.70 14.08 -4.39
N GLN A 60 -9.96 14.06 -4.82
CA GLN A 60 -10.56 12.95 -5.52
C GLN A 60 -11.28 13.44 -6.76
N THR A 61 -11.08 12.75 -7.88
CA THR A 61 -11.77 13.05 -9.15
C THR A 61 -13.27 12.77 -9.08
N THR A 62 -13.64 11.69 -8.38
CA THR A 62 -15.01 11.23 -8.20
C THR A 62 -15.42 11.37 -6.75
N GLU A 63 -16.60 11.94 -6.47
CA GLU A 63 -17.12 11.96 -5.10
C GLU A 63 -17.42 10.55 -4.60
N MET A 64 -17.04 10.27 -3.36
CA MET A 64 -17.34 9.03 -2.68
C MET A 64 -18.80 9.02 -2.24
N ASP A 65 -19.59 8.13 -2.83
CA ASP A 65 -20.97 7.94 -2.41
C ASP A 65 -21.08 7.25 -1.03
N HIS A 66 -22.31 7.19 -0.51
CA HIS A 66 -22.58 6.59 0.79
C HIS A 66 -22.24 5.09 0.83
N GLU A 67 -22.47 4.36 -0.26
CA GLU A 67 -22.25 2.91 -0.33
C GLU A 67 -20.75 2.59 -0.28
N ALA A 68 -19.96 3.26 -1.12
CA ALA A 68 -18.50 3.14 -1.15
C ALA A 68 -17.91 3.49 0.21
N ARG A 69 -18.35 4.59 0.83
CA ARG A 69 -17.94 4.97 2.19
C ARG A 69 -18.21 3.85 3.20
N GLN A 70 -19.45 3.33 3.25
CA GLN A 70 -19.80 2.26 4.20
C GLN A 70 -18.98 0.99 3.95
N LYS A 71 -18.71 0.66 2.69
CA LYS A 71 -17.88 -0.47 2.30
C LYS A 71 -16.45 -0.34 2.80
N ILE A 72 -15.82 0.83 2.62
CA ILE A 72 -14.46 1.10 3.10
C ILE A 72 -14.40 1.04 4.62
N VAL A 73 -15.36 1.66 5.32
CA VAL A 73 -15.45 1.61 6.78
C VAL A 73 -15.62 0.17 7.28
N SER A 74 -16.46 -0.63 6.60
CA SER A 74 -16.66 -2.05 6.91
C SER A 74 -15.37 -2.85 6.77
N TRP A 75 -14.64 -2.68 5.65
CA TRP A 75 -13.35 -3.33 5.43
C TRP A 75 -12.30 -2.93 6.47
N ALA A 76 -12.22 -1.64 6.81
CA ALA A 76 -11.30 -1.15 7.83
C ALA A 76 -11.60 -1.77 9.21
N ARG A 77 -12.87 -1.85 9.61
CA ARG A 77 -13.28 -2.50 10.86
C ARG A 77 -12.98 -3.99 10.87
N ALA A 78 -13.25 -4.70 9.77
CA ALA A 78 -12.93 -6.12 9.62
C ALA A 78 -11.41 -6.37 9.71
N ALA A 79 -10.61 -5.39 9.28
CA ALA A 79 -9.15 -5.39 9.38
C ALA A 79 -8.62 -4.94 10.76
N GLY A 80 -9.50 -4.61 11.71
CA GLY A 80 -9.12 -4.13 13.05
C GLY A 80 -8.50 -2.73 13.05
N LEU A 81 -8.87 -1.88 12.09
CA LEU A 81 -8.37 -0.51 11.96
C LEU A 81 -9.36 0.48 12.58
N ALA A 82 -8.82 1.47 13.29
CA ALA A 82 -9.58 2.64 13.69
C ALA A 82 -9.79 3.56 12.48
N VAL A 83 -11.03 4.05 12.33
CA VAL A 83 -11.41 4.97 11.26
C VAL A 83 -11.92 6.26 11.89
N VAL A 84 -11.26 7.37 11.54
CA VAL A 84 -11.71 8.72 11.88
C VAL A 84 -12.24 9.36 10.61
N GLU A 85 -13.39 10.00 10.68
CA GLU A 85 -13.94 10.74 9.56
C GLU A 85 -14.05 12.22 9.92
N GLY A 86 -13.64 13.08 9.01
CA GLY A 86 -13.85 14.50 9.19
C GLY A 86 -13.20 15.34 8.12
N GLU A 87 -13.31 16.64 8.33
CA GLU A 87 -12.56 17.61 7.53
C GLU A 87 -11.09 17.57 7.92
N VAL A 88 -10.25 17.77 6.90
CA VAL A 88 -8.81 17.91 7.07
C VAL A 88 -8.36 19.29 6.60
N GLY A 89 -7.54 19.92 7.44
CA GLY A 89 -6.91 21.21 7.18
C GLY A 89 -5.79 21.11 6.15
N GLU A 90 -4.77 21.95 6.26
CA GLU A 90 -3.55 21.80 5.46
C GLU A 90 -2.77 20.56 5.90
N ILE A 91 -2.33 19.75 4.94
CA ILE A 91 -1.55 18.54 5.18
C ILE A 91 -0.33 18.50 4.28
N TRP A 92 0.66 17.74 4.71
CA TRP A 92 1.72 17.27 3.85
C TRP A 92 1.56 15.76 3.69
N ALA A 93 1.19 15.35 2.49
CA ALA A 93 0.94 13.95 2.16
C ALA A 93 1.46 13.62 0.76
N CYS A 94 1.72 12.34 0.54
CA CYS A 94 2.05 11.79 -0.78
C CYS A 94 0.90 10.89 -1.23
N GLU A 95 0.53 10.95 -2.50
CA GLU A 95 -0.40 9.98 -3.07
C GLU A 95 0.27 8.60 -3.15
N VAL A 96 -0.49 7.54 -2.83
CA VAL A 96 -0.05 6.15 -2.92
C VAL A 96 -0.40 5.63 -4.31
N PRO A 97 0.58 5.36 -5.20
CA PRO A 97 0.31 4.89 -6.55
C PRO A 97 0.00 3.38 -6.58
N ASP A 98 -0.69 2.92 -7.64
CA ASP A 98 -0.83 1.49 -7.94
C ASP A 98 0.49 0.95 -8.50
N ALA A 99 1.42 0.59 -7.61
CA ALA A 99 2.75 0.16 -8.01
C ALA A 99 2.76 -1.28 -8.55
N ARG A 100 3.18 -1.45 -9.81
CA ARG A 100 3.52 -2.73 -10.42
C ARG A 100 4.97 -3.06 -10.13
N ILE A 101 5.20 -4.12 -9.35
CA ILE A 101 6.53 -4.48 -8.87
C ILE A 101 7.00 -5.75 -9.57
N ALA A 102 8.16 -5.69 -10.22
CA ALA A 102 8.89 -6.87 -10.65
C ALA A 102 9.82 -7.34 -9.51
N ILE A 103 9.86 -8.65 -9.26
CA ILE A 103 10.89 -9.25 -8.40
C ILE A 103 11.76 -10.20 -9.21
N TYR A 104 13.08 -10.05 -9.13
CA TYR A 104 13.99 -10.94 -9.84
C TYR A 104 13.89 -12.37 -9.27
N GLY A 105 13.25 -13.26 -10.02
CA GLY A 105 12.86 -14.59 -9.57
C GLY A 105 14.01 -15.60 -9.55
N GLU A 106 15.12 -15.29 -10.20
CA GLU A 106 16.31 -16.16 -10.28
C GLU A 106 17.38 -15.79 -9.22
N ALA A 107 17.04 -14.92 -8.25
CA ALA A 107 17.91 -14.64 -7.12
C ALA A 107 17.89 -15.77 -6.07
N GLY A 108 18.78 -15.69 -5.09
CA GLY A 108 18.92 -16.75 -4.07
C GLY A 108 17.73 -16.90 -3.13
N SER A 109 16.95 -15.84 -2.86
CA SER A 109 15.78 -15.92 -1.97
C SER A 109 14.67 -14.91 -2.30
N PRO A 110 14.00 -15.04 -3.47
CA PRO A 110 12.93 -14.11 -3.86
C PRO A 110 11.61 -14.34 -3.12
N PHE A 111 11.34 -15.57 -2.68
CA PHE A 111 10.03 -15.95 -2.14
C PHE A 111 9.60 -15.20 -0.88
N PRO A 112 10.48 -14.96 0.13
CA PRO A 112 10.08 -14.19 1.31
C PRO A 112 9.65 -12.75 0.95
N HIS A 113 10.37 -12.11 0.02
CA HIS A 113 10.02 -10.77 -0.45
C HIS A 113 8.70 -10.76 -1.20
N LEU A 114 8.49 -11.74 -2.09
CA LEU A 114 7.22 -11.91 -2.81
C LEU A 114 6.06 -12.09 -1.83
N THR A 115 6.20 -12.97 -0.83
CA THR A 115 5.19 -13.21 0.21
C THR A 115 4.89 -11.95 1.02
N HIS A 116 5.90 -11.20 1.46
CA HIS A 116 5.68 -9.97 2.23
C HIS A 116 4.92 -8.91 1.42
N LEU A 117 5.33 -8.67 0.17
CA LEU A 117 4.71 -7.64 -0.66
C LEU A 117 3.28 -8.00 -1.06
N THR A 118 3.05 -9.25 -1.45
CA THR A 118 1.69 -9.74 -1.74
C THR A 118 0.79 -9.71 -0.51
N THR A 119 1.33 -10.02 0.68
CA THR A 119 0.60 -9.91 1.95
C THR A 119 0.22 -8.46 2.27
N LEU A 120 1.01 -7.49 1.82
CA LEU A 120 0.69 -6.06 1.91
C LEU A 120 -0.21 -5.57 0.75
N GLY A 121 -0.66 -6.47 -0.13
CA GLY A 121 -1.59 -6.15 -1.20
C GLY A 121 -0.97 -5.56 -2.46
N PHE A 122 0.37 -5.49 -2.58
CA PHE A 122 1.02 -5.03 -3.81
C PHE A 122 0.85 -6.02 -4.97
N HIS A 123 0.87 -5.50 -6.19
CA HIS A 123 0.95 -6.31 -7.40
C HIS A 123 2.41 -6.65 -7.71
N VAL A 124 2.83 -7.87 -7.37
CA VAL A 124 4.22 -8.31 -7.51
C VAL A 124 4.31 -9.54 -8.39
N GLU A 125 5.18 -9.49 -9.39
CA GLU A 125 5.39 -10.58 -10.33
C GLU A 125 6.87 -10.99 -10.40
N PRO A 126 7.19 -12.29 -10.31
CA PRO A 126 8.55 -12.76 -10.54
C PRO A 126 8.92 -12.62 -12.03
N VAL A 127 10.12 -12.08 -12.29
CA VAL A 127 10.69 -11.94 -13.63
C VAL A 127 12.03 -12.67 -13.74
N THR A 128 12.28 -13.26 -14.90
CA THR A 128 13.53 -13.96 -15.24
C THR A 128 14.52 -13.04 -15.95
N ALA A 129 15.80 -13.40 -15.99
CA ALA A 129 16.79 -12.64 -16.74
C ALA A 129 16.47 -12.59 -18.25
N ALA A 130 15.83 -13.62 -18.79
CA ALA A 130 15.39 -13.66 -20.18
C ALA A 130 14.30 -12.61 -20.46
N GLN A 131 13.30 -12.50 -19.59
CA GLN A 131 12.23 -11.49 -19.72
C GLN A 131 12.78 -10.06 -19.54
N ILE A 132 13.73 -9.88 -18.61
CA ILE A 132 14.41 -8.58 -18.44
C ILE A 132 15.15 -8.17 -19.72
N ARG A 133 15.93 -9.09 -20.32
CA ARG A 133 16.61 -8.82 -21.61
C ARG A 133 15.62 -8.56 -22.76
N ALA A 134 14.43 -9.15 -22.70
CA ALA A 134 13.34 -8.89 -23.64
C ALA A 134 12.62 -7.55 -23.39
N GLY A 135 13.00 -6.78 -22.37
CA GLY A 135 12.46 -5.45 -22.10
C GLY A 135 11.20 -5.43 -21.23
N VAL A 136 10.86 -6.52 -20.52
CA VAL A 136 9.64 -6.56 -19.68
C VAL A 136 9.61 -5.46 -18.61
N LEU A 137 10.76 -4.91 -18.20
CA LEU A 137 10.84 -3.90 -17.16
C LEU A 137 10.10 -2.59 -17.50
N PHE A 138 9.83 -2.31 -18.77
CA PHE A 138 9.03 -1.13 -19.17
C PHE A 138 7.56 -1.21 -18.69
N THR A 139 7.09 -2.36 -18.20
CA THR A 139 5.73 -2.52 -17.69
C THR A 139 5.63 -2.46 -16.16
N TYR A 140 6.73 -2.19 -15.45
CA TYR A 140 6.78 -2.15 -13.98
C TYR A 140 7.34 -0.81 -13.50
N ASP A 141 6.90 -0.37 -12.33
CA ASP A 141 7.36 0.86 -11.69
C ASP A 141 8.63 0.64 -10.86
N LEU A 142 8.81 -0.61 -10.37
CA LEU A 142 9.92 -0.98 -9.51
C LEU A 142 10.44 -2.38 -9.86
N LEU A 143 11.76 -2.54 -9.87
CA LEU A 143 12.42 -3.83 -9.85
C LEU A 143 13.08 -4.06 -8.49
N ILE A 144 12.75 -5.19 -7.86
CA ILE A 144 13.40 -5.68 -6.65
C ILE A 144 14.36 -6.81 -7.04
N VAL A 145 15.63 -6.66 -6.71
CA VAL A 145 16.62 -7.74 -6.82
C VAL A 145 16.90 -8.26 -5.41
N PRO A 146 16.25 -9.36 -5.00
CA PRO A 146 16.46 -9.88 -3.66
C PRO A 146 17.92 -10.33 -3.53
N GLY A 147 18.53 -9.99 -2.40
CA GLY A 147 19.87 -10.46 -2.09
C GLY A 147 19.92 -11.99 -1.98
N GLY A 148 21.10 -12.56 -2.16
CA GLY A 148 21.41 -13.92 -1.76
C GLY A 148 22.41 -13.87 -0.62
N GLY A 149 21.96 -14.01 0.62
CA GLY A 149 22.86 -14.35 1.71
C GLY A 149 23.41 -15.76 1.54
N TRP A 150 24.38 -16.16 2.36
CA TRP A 150 24.90 -17.53 2.43
C TRP A 150 23.77 -18.58 2.44
N ASP A 151 22.68 -18.31 3.17
CA ASP A 151 21.52 -19.21 3.25
C ASP A 151 20.68 -19.31 1.96
N GLY A 152 20.66 -18.30 1.09
CA GLY A 152 19.99 -18.37 -0.22
C GLY A 152 20.80 -19.18 -1.24
N MET A 153 22.14 -19.12 -1.15
CA MET A 153 23.03 -19.92 -1.99
C MET A 153 23.15 -21.38 -1.53
N PHE A 154 23.12 -21.64 -0.22
CA PHE A 154 23.31 -22.99 0.35
C PHE A 154 22.00 -23.67 0.78
N GLY A 155 20.90 -22.94 0.98
CA GLY A 155 19.59 -23.50 1.34
C GLY A 155 19.02 -24.42 0.25
N GLN A 156 19.38 -24.19 -1.02
CA GLN A 156 19.06 -25.10 -2.13
C GLN A 156 19.91 -26.38 -2.14
N MET A 157 20.97 -26.45 -1.32
CA MET A 157 21.85 -27.62 -1.18
C MET A 157 21.64 -28.39 0.14
N ARG A 158 20.74 -27.94 1.03
CA ARG A 158 20.38 -28.71 2.22
C ARG A 158 19.24 -29.68 1.86
N PRO A 159 19.41 -31.00 2.08
CA PRO A 159 18.31 -31.94 1.90
C PRO A 159 17.16 -31.58 2.87
N LEU A 160 15.94 -31.70 2.37
CA LEU A 160 14.70 -31.55 3.15
C LEU A 160 14.66 -32.53 4.33
#